data_AF-A0A2T2TIS5-F1
#
_entry.id   AF-A0A2T2TIS5-F1
#
_cell.length_a   1.000
_cell.length_b   1.000
_cell.length_c   1.000
_cell.angle_alpha   90.00
_cell.angle_beta   90.00
_cell.angle_gamma   90.00
#
_symmetry.space_group_name_H-M   'P 1'
#
loop_
_entity.id
_entity.type
_entity.pdbx_description
1 polymer ?
#
loop_
_entity_poly.entity_id
_entity_poly.type
_entity_poly.pdbx_seq_one_letter_code
_entity_poly.pdbx_strand_id
1 'polypeptide(L)'
;MRSLKTLCLLLALLVAPAPAAAQDLLVPMGEESQSNHLKAYGAAFAALEKGRQVDWLLNYRGGSFLIPATEAIEQELRVRGVSFKSLSSGAASEVVADVENNDENTAL
;
A
#
# COMPACT_ATOMS: atom_id res chain seq x y z
N MET A 1 29.48 -38.40 -7.91
CA MET A 1 28.78 -37.85 -6.72
C MET A 1 28.94 -36.33 -6.56
N ARG A 2 30.09 -35.71 -6.83
CA ARG A 2 30.26 -34.24 -6.76
C ARG A 2 29.40 -33.50 -7.80
N SER A 3 29.43 -33.94 -9.06
CA SER A 3 28.64 -33.39 -10.18
C SER A 3 27.12 -33.44 -9.97
N LEU A 4 26.61 -34.49 -9.32
CA LEU A 4 25.19 -34.62 -9.01
C LEU A 4 24.75 -33.62 -7.93
N LYS A 5 25.60 -33.36 -6.93
CA LYS A 5 25.35 -32.32 -5.91
C LYS A 5 25.35 -30.93 -6.52
N THR A 6 26.28 -30.64 -7.44
CA THR A 6 26.32 -29.35 -8.15
C THR A 6 25.09 -29.16 -9.02
N LEU A 7 24.63 -30.21 -9.71
CA LEU A 7 23.41 -30.17 -10.53
C LEU A 7 22.16 -29.94 -9.67
N CYS A 8 22.04 -30.62 -8.52
CA CYS A 8 20.95 -30.39 -7.58
C CYS A 8 20.97 -28.96 -6.99
N LEU A 9 22.16 -28.40 -6.72
CA LEU A 9 22.30 -27.03 -6.21
C LEU A 9 21.86 -25.98 -7.25
N LEU A 10 22.22 -26.19 -8.52
CA LEU A 10 21.79 -25.33 -9.63
C LEU A 10 20.28 -25.43 -9.86
N LEU A 11 19.69 -26.63 -9.76
CA LEU A 11 18.25 -26.82 -9.90
C LEU A 11 17.47 -26.15 -8.76
N ALA A 12 17.99 -26.20 -7.53
CA ALA A 12 17.39 -25.54 -6.37
C ALA A 12 17.41 -24.00 -6.50
N LEU A 13 18.42 -23.44 -7.16
CA LEU A 13 18.53 -21.99 -7.39
C LEU A 13 17.54 -21.48 -8.45
N LEU A 14 17.11 -22.33 -9.39
CA LEU A 14 16.08 -22.00 -10.38
C LEU A 14 14.65 -21.94 -9.81
N VAL A 15 14.42 -22.52 -8.62
CA VAL A 15 13.09 -22.56 -7.97
C VAL A 15 12.96 -21.49 -6.87
N ALA A 16 13.86 -20.51 -6.84
CA ALA A 16 13.73 -19.40 -5.90
C ALA A 16 12.38 -18.67 -6.12
N PRO A 17 11.57 -18.47 -5.06
CA PRO A 17 10.31 -17.74 -5.19
C PRO A 17 10.62 -16.32 -5.68
N ALA A 18 9.87 -15.88 -6.70
CA ALA A 18 9.96 -14.50 -7.16
C ALA A 18 9.60 -13.55 -6.00
N PRO A 19 10.26 -12.40 -5.86
CA PRO A 19 9.89 -11.42 -4.86
C PRO A 19 8.43 -11.02 -5.08
N ALA A 20 7.62 -11.08 -4.03
CA ALA A 20 6.25 -10.59 -4.09
C ALA A 20 6.28 -9.10 -4.46
N ALA A 21 5.53 -8.70 -5.47
CA ALA A 21 5.40 -7.29 -5.83
C ALA A 21 4.80 -6.54 -4.65
N ALA A 22 5.46 -5.48 -4.20
CA ALA A 22 4.93 -4.60 -3.16
C ALA A 22 3.64 -3.95 -3.68
N GLN A 23 2.58 -4.04 -2.88
CA GLN A 23 1.29 -3.42 -3.19
C GLN A 23 1.00 -2.41 -2.09
N ASP A 24 0.32 -1.34 -2.47
CA ASP A 24 -0.17 -0.34 -1.53
C ASP A 24 -1.69 -0.33 -1.54
N LEU A 25 -2.28 0.04 -0.41
CA LEU A 25 -3.71 0.23 -0.25
C LEU A 25 -3.99 1.72 -0.30
N LEU A 26 -4.68 2.17 -1.35
CA LEU A 26 -5.24 3.50 -1.42
C LEU A 26 -6.57 3.51 -0.70
N VAL A 27 -6.66 4.28 0.38
CA VAL A 27 -7.89 4.56 1.12
C VAL A 27 -8.38 5.94 0.67
N PRO A 28 -9.35 6.01 -0.27
CA PRO A 28 -9.87 7.29 -0.75
C PRO A 28 -10.65 7.99 0.37
N MET A 29 -10.66 9.32 0.34
CA MET A 29 -11.34 10.14 1.36
C MET A 29 -12.39 11.11 0.78
N GLY A 30 -12.59 11.11 -0.53
CA GLY A 30 -13.66 11.90 -1.18
C GLY A 30 -15.05 11.43 -0.76
N GLU A 31 -16.01 12.37 -0.71
CA GLU A 31 -17.38 12.16 -0.20
C GLU A 31 -18.08 10.94 -0.82
N GLU A 32 -18.01 10.78 -2.14
CA GLU A 32 -18.69 9.68 -2.84
C GLU A 32 -17.91 8.35 -2.81
N SER A 33 -16.63 8.41 -2.46
CA SER A 33 -15.69 7.27 -2.61
C SER A 33 -15.43 6.51 -1.33
N GLN A 34 -15.72 7.10 -0.17
CA GLN A 34 -15.44 6.52 1.14
C GLN A 34 -16.73 6.26 1.91
N SER A 35 -16.96 4.99 2.25
CA SER A 35 -18.15 4.58 2.99
C SER A 35 -18.11 4.98 4.46
N ASN A 36 -16.92 5.16 5.06
CA ASN A 36 -16.82 5.56 6.46
C ASN A 36 -15.52 6.33 6.76
N HIS A 37 -15.54 7.65 6.61
CA HIS A 37 -14.38 8.52 6.81
C HIS A 37 -13.79 8.45 8.22
N LEU A 38 -14.63 8.48 9.27
CA LEU A 38 -14.16 8.42 10.66
C LEU A 38 -13.43 7.10 10.95
N LYS A 39 -13.95 5.98 10.44
CA LYS A 39 -13.25 4.69 10.57
C LYS A 39 -12.00 4.61 9.71
N ALA A 40 -11.97 5.29 8.56
CA ALA A 40 -10.77 5.37 7.71
C ALA A 40 -9.63 6.09 8.45
N TYR A 41 -9.91 7.24 9.09
CA TYR A 41 -8.94 7.90 9.97
C TYR A 41 -8.50 6.99 11.12
N GLY A 42 -9.44 6.30 11.77
CA GLY A 42 -9.11 5.36 12.84
C GLY A 42 -8.22 4.20 12.38
N ALA A 43 -8.42 3.70 11.16
CA ALA A 43 -7.57 2.65 10.57
C ALA A 43 -6.16 3.18 10.21
N ALA A 44 -6.07 4.39 9.64
CA ALA A 44 -4.79 5.05 9.39
C ALA A 44 -4.01 5.28 10.69
N PHE A 45 -4.68 5.77 11.73
CA PHE A 45 -4.09 5.95 13.06
C PHE A 45 -3.64 4.61 13.68
N ALA A 46 -4.47 3.57 13.61
CA ALA A 46 -4.11 2.25 14.11
C ALA A 46 -2.91 1.63 13.36
N ALA A 47 -2.74 1.94 12.07
CA ALA A 47 -1.56 1.54 11.32
C ALA A 47 -0.30 2.26 11.84
N LEU A 48 -0.39 3.58 12.08
CA LEU A 48 0.69 4.36 12.68
C LEU A 48 1.08 3.86 14.08
N GLU A 49 0.11 3.54 14.94
CA GLU A 49 0.37 2.97 16.28
C GLU A 49 1.12 1.64 16.21
N LYS A 50 0.93 0.87 15.14
CA LYS A 50 1.63 -0.39 14.87
C LYS A 50 2.97 -0.18 14.17
N GLY A 51 3.44 1.07 14.06
CA GLY A 51 4.72 1.44 13.42
C GLY A 51 4.70 1.27 11.90
N ARG A 52 3.53 1.24 11.26
CA ARG A 52 3.41 1.20 9.80
C ARG A 52 3.47 2.61 9.24
N GLN A 53 4.06 2.74 8.06
CA GLN A 53 4.01 3.99 7.30
C GLN A 53 2.60 4.21 6.76
N VAL A 54 2.15 5.46 6.81
CA VAL A 54 0.92 5.93 6.17
C VAL A 54 1.26 7.26 5.50
N ASP A 55 1.18 7.30 4.18
CA ASP A 55 1.37 8.55 3.45
C ASP A 55 0.02 9.25 3.32
N TRP A 56 -0.05 10.49 3.80
CA TRP A 56 -1.23 11.33 3.65
C TRP A 56 -1.10 12.15 2.37
N LEU A 57 -1.93 11.81 1.39
CA LEU A 57 -1.95 12.43 0.07
C LEU A 57 -2.81 13.70 0.11
N LEU A 58 -2.23 14.79 0.62
CA LEU A 58 -2.85 16.11 0.66
C LEU A 58 -3.30 16.53 -0.75
N ASN A 59 -4.49 17.14 -0.83
CA ASN A 59 -5.16 17.54 -2.08
C ASN A 59 -5.45 16.41 -3.09
N TYR A 60 -5.20 15.14 -2.76
CA TYR A 60 -5.55 14.00 -3.60
C TYR A 60 -6.84 13.33 -3.14
N ARG A 61 -7.88 13.40 -3.98
CA ARG A 61 -9.17 12.72 -3.76
C ARG A 61 -9.67 12.86 -2.31
N GLY A 62 -9.71 14.10 -1.81
CA GLY A 62 -10.18 14.42 -0.45
C GLY A 62 -9.17 14.16 0.68
N GLY A 63 -7.87 14.09 0.38
CA GLY A 63 -6.85 13.82 1.40
C GLY A 63 -6.69 12.32 1.68
N SER A 64 -6.55 11.52 0.62
CA SER A 64 -6.50 10.06 0.71
C SER A 64 -5.28 9.55 1.47
N PHE A 65 -5.32 8.29 1.92
CA PHE A 65 -4.16 7.63 2.52
C PHE A 65 -3.61 6.54 1.61
N LEU A 66 -2.29 6.43 1.58
CA LEU A 66 -1.58 5.31 0.96
C LEU A 66 -0.87 4.52 2.06
N ILE A 67 -1.09 3.20 2.11
CA ILE A 67 -0.60 2.34 3.18
C ILE A 67 0.00 1.07 2.57
N PRO A 68 1.24 0.67 2.92
CA PRO A 68 1.80 -0.59 2.46
C PRO A 68 0.89 -1.77 2.79
N ALA A 69 0.54 -2.57 1.78
CA ALA A 69 -0.42 -3.65 1.93
C ALA A 69 0.14 -4.75 2.83
N THR A 70 -0.67 -5.14 3.81
CA THR A 70 -0.48 -6.36 4.59
C THR A 70 -1.84 -6.99 4.82
N GLU A 71 -1.90 -8.32 4.95
CA GLU A 71 -3.16 -9.03 5.22
C GLU A 71 -3.89 -8.46 6.44
N ALA A 72 -3.14 -8.07 7.47
CA ALA A 72 -3.68 -7.47 8.68
C ALA A 72 -4.41 -6.15 8.42
N ILE A 73 -3.85 -5.27 7.58
CA ILE A 73 -4.44 -3.96 7.26
C ILE A 73 -5.65 -4.14 6.34
N GLU A 74 -5.55 -4.99 5.32
CA GLU A 74 -6.69 -5.27 4.42
C GLU A 74 -7.89 -5.82 5.19
N GLN A 75 -7.64 -6.77 6.10
CA GLN A 75 -8.68 -7.35 6.92
C GLN A 75 -9.28 -6.32 7.89
N GLU A 76 -8.44 -5.47 8.49
CA GLU A 76 -8.89 -4.40 9.36
C GLU A 76 -9.80 -3.39 8.63
N LEU A 77 -9.40 -2.93 7.43
CA LEU A 77 -10.20 -2.02 6.60
C LEU A 77 -11.53 -2.68 6.20
N ARG A 78 -11.49 -3.95 5.76
CA ARG A 78 -12.67 -4.71 5.35
C ARG A 78 -13.66 -4.89 6.51
N VAL A 79 -13.21 -5.34 7.68
CA VAL A 79 -14.06 -5.56 8.87
C VAL A 79 -14.66 -4.25 9.37
N ARG A 80 -13.93 -3.14 9.27
CA ARG A 80 -14.42 -1.82 9.68
C ARG A 80 -15.39 -1.20 8.65
N GLY A 81 -15.47 -1.74 7.44
CA GLY A 81 -16.28 -1.20 6.35
C GLY A 81 -15.69 0.07 5.75
N VAL A 82 -14.36 0.15 5.69
CA VAL A 82 -13.61 1.24 5.06
C VAL A 82 -13.35 0.88 3.61
N SER A 83 -13.66 1.78 2.67
CA SER A 83 -13.37 1.58 1.25
C SER A 83 -11.87 1.71 1.00
N PHE A 84 -11.30 0.80 0.21
CA PHE A 84 -9.89 0.85 -0.20
C PHE A 84 -9.69 0.17 -1.57
N LYS A 85 -8.55 0.45 -2.22
CA LYS A 85 -8.13 -0.18 -3.47
C LYS A 85 -6.67 -0.59 -3.39
N SER A 86 -6.36 -1.83 -3.77
CA SER A 86 -4.97 -2.27 -3.95
C SER A 86 -4.37 -1.67 -5.23
N LEU A 87 -3.18 -1.09 -5.11
CA LEU A 87 -2.37 -0.52 -6.19
C LEU A 87 -1.08 -1.33 -6.33
N SER A 88 -0.63 -1.51 -7.56
CA SER A 88 0.74 -1.96 -7.82
C SER A 88 1.73 -0.86 -7.43
N SER A 89 3.00 -1.21 -7.22
CA SER A 89 4.04 -0.22 -6.93
C SER A 89 4.09 0.90 -7.98
N GLY A 90 3.93 0.56 -9.27
CA GLY A 90 3.93 1.55 -10.35
C GLY A 90 2.75 2.53 -10.27
N ALA A 91 1.54 2.03 -10.03
CA ALA A 91 0.35 2.87 -9.86
C ALA A 91 0.44 3.74 -8.60
N ALA A 92 1.01 3.21 -7.52
CA ALA A 92 1.27 3.97 -6.30
C ALA A 92 2.28 5.11 -6.55
N SER A 93 3.37 4.85 -7.27
CA SER A 93 4.35 5.86 -7.65
C SER A 93 3.76 6.95 -8.54
N GLU A 94 2.88 6.61 -9.48
CA GLU A 94 2.14 7.59 -10.29
C GLU A 94 1.28 8.50 -9.42
N VAL A 95 0.54 7.93 -8.46
CA VAL A 95 -0.27 8.71 -7.51
C VAL A 95 0.60 9.66 -6.69
N VAL A 96 1.74 9.21 -6.17
CA VAL A 96 2.66 10.07 -5.42
C VAL A 96 3.21 11.20 -6.30
N ALA A 97 3.62 10.90 -7.53
CA ALA A 97 4.09 11.91 -8.47
C ALA A 97 3.00 12.94 -8.81
N ASP A 98 1.74 12.51 -8.98
CA ASP A 98 0.61 13.42 -9.21
C ASP A 98 0.43 14.40 -8.05
N VAL A 99 0.63 13.94 -6.81
CA VAL A 99 0.51 14.73 -5.59
C VAL A 99 1.67 15.72 -5.42
N GLU A 100 2.89 15.31 -5.78
CA GLU A 100 4.07 16.18 -5.72
C GLU A 100 4.05 17.25 -6.81
N ASN A 101 3.51 16.95 -8.00
CA ASN A 101 3.40 17.90 -9.11
C ASN A 101 2.24 18.89 -8.94
N ASN A 102 1.26 18.59 -8.07
CA ASN A 102 0.23 19.54 -7.73
C ASN A 102 0.83 20.58 -6.77
N ASP A 103 1.23 21.75 -7.29
CA ASP A 103 1.80 22.89 -6.54
C ASP A 103 0.95 23.36 -5.33
N GLU A 104 -0.24 22.79 -5.13
CA GLU A 104 -1.17 23.03 -4.02
C GLU A 104 -0.69 22.52 -2.64
N ASN A 105 0.37 21.71 -2.57
CA ASN A 105 0.94 21.26 -1.28
C ASN A 105 1.91 22.28 -0.63
N THR A 106 2.05 23.47 -1.20
CA THR A 106 2.87 24.55 -0.62
C THR A 106 2.03 25.41 0.33
N ALA A 107 1.90 24.97 1.59
CA ALA A 107 1.58 25.90 2.68
C ALA A 107 2.89 26.57 3.12
N LEU A 108 3.18 27.76 2.56
CA LEU A 108 3.80 28.96 3.13
C LEU A 108 4.41 29.85 2.03
#